data_AF-A0A7X0F2G8-F1
#
_entry.id   AF-A0A7X0F2G8-F1
#
_cell.length_a   1.000
_cell.length_b   1.000
_cell.length_c   1.000
_cell.angle_alpha   90.00
_cell.angle_beta   90.00
_cell.angle_gamma   90.00
#
_symmetry.space_group_name_H-M   'P 1'
#
loop_
_entity.id
_entity.type
_entity.pdbx_description
1 polymer ?
#
loop_
_entity_poly.entity_id
_entity_poly.type
_entity_poly.pdbx_seq_one_letter_code
_entity_poly.pdbx_strand_id
1 'polypeptide(L)'
;MAAHGATHGIDVQIVERNPAEVGFVPQPKRRVVEQTYGTMSLHRRLVRDYEHDPASSESRVYSAMTDVMTRRLTGTSTPTWRSA
;
A
#
# COMPACT_ATOMS: atom_id res chain seq x y z
N MET A 1 14.26 -0.42 -13.46
CA MET A 1 13.63 0.02 -12.21
C MET A 1 14.50 1.08 -11.52
N ALA A 2 15.70 0.75 -11.02
CA ALA A 2 16.56 1.75 -10.37
C ALA A 2 16.94 2.94 -11.28
N ALA A 3 17.36 2.67 -12.52
CA ALA A 3 17.68 3.72 -13.50
C ALA A 3 16.48 4.61 -13.86
N HIS A 4 15.26 4.07 -13.85
CA HIS A 4 14.04 4.83 -14.12
C HIS A 4 13.63 5.68 -12.91
N GLY A 5 13.77 5.15 -11.69
CA GLY A 5 13.58 5.91 -10.46
C GLY A 5 14.48 7.14 -10.40
N ALA A 6 15.75 6.98 -10.79
CA ALA A 6 16.70 8.10 -10.85
C ALA A 6 16.26 9.21 -11.82
N THR A 7 15.67 8.87 -12.98
CA THR A 7 15.08 9.86 -13.91
C THR A 7 13.98 10.71 -13.24
N HIS A 8 13.30 10.16 -12.23
CA HIS A 8 12.23 10.81 -11.49
C HIS A 8 12.66 11.34 -10.11
N GLY A 9 13.96 11.34 -9.79
CA GLY A 9 14.47 11.78 -8.48
C GLY A 9 14.09 10.87 -7.32
N ILE A 10 13.73 9.61 -7.60
CA ILE A 10 13.36 8.60 -6.60
C ILE A 10 14.56 7.70 -6.36
N ASP A 11 15.04 7.64 -5.11
CA ASP A 11 16.03 6.65 -4.70
C ASP A 11 15.39 5.26 -4.58
N VAL A 12 15.91 4.31 -5.34
CA VAL A 12 15.37 2.95 -5.44
C VAL A 12 16.44 1.97 -5.00
N GLN A 13 16.31 1.47 -3.78
CA GLN A 13 17.13 0.38 -3.28
C GLN A 13 16.51 -0.98 -3.62
N ILE A 14 17.23 -1.79 -4.38
CA ILE A 14 16.84 -3.18 -4.63
C ILE A 14 17.40 -4.04 -3.51
N VAL A 15 16.52 -4.62 -2.69
CA VAL A 15 16.90 -5.53 -1.61
C VAL A 15 16.80 -6.96 -2.12
N GLU A 16 17.96 -7.61 -2.28
CA GLU A 16 18.02 -9.04 -2.61
C GLU A 16 17.76 -9.90 -1.38
N ARG A 17 17.23 -11.10 -1.60
CA ARG A 17 17.08 -12.08 -0.54
C ARG A 17 18.47 -12.52 -0.07
N ASN A 18 18.68 -12.54 1.25
CA ASN A 18 19.92 -13.06 1.83
C ASN A 18 20.06 -14.57 1.50
N PRO A 19 21.09 -14.99 0.75
CA PRO A 19 21.25 -16.39 0.35
C PRO A 19 21.59 -17.33 1.52
N ALA A 20 22.05 -16.80 2.66
CA ALA A 20 22.32 -17.58 3.87
C ALA A 20 21.04 -17.86 4.70
N GLU A 21 19.94 -17.15 4.43
CA GLU A 21 18.68 -17.32 5.15
C GLU A 21 17.79 -18.37 4.47
N VAL A 22 17.58 -19.49 5.17
CA VAL A 22 16.65 -20.54 4.74
C VAL A 22 15.24 -20.20 5.22
N GLY A 23 14.26 -20.26 4.32
CA GLY A 23 12.86 -19.95 4.62
C GLY A 23 12.48 -18.48 4.48
N PHE A 24 11.36 -18.09 5.10
CA PHE A 24 10.81 -16.74 5.04
C PHE A 24 11.33 -15.89 6.21
N VAL A 25 12.04 -14.81 5.89
CA VAL A 25 12.48 -13.82 6.88
C VAL A 25 11.66 -12.55 6.71
N PRO A 26 10.87 -12.15 7.73
CA PRO A 26 10.06 -10.94 7.68
C PRO A 26 10.94 -9.69 7.49
N GLN A 27 10.68 -8.96 6.42
CA GLN A 27 11.38 -7.70 6.16
C GLN A 27 10.81 -6.58 7.06
N PRO A 28 11.67 -5.74 7.66
CA PRO A 28 11.21 -4.60 8.44
C PRO A 28 10.24 -3.73 7.64
N LYS A 29 9.13 -3.30 8.25
CA LYS A 29 8.07 -2.45 7.65
C LYS A 29 7.30 -3.06 6.48
N ARG A 30 7.72 -4.19 5.90
CA ARG A 30 7.05 -4.80 4.72
C ARG A 30 5.57 -5.07 4.94
N ARG A 31 5.19 -5.58 6.12
CA ARG A 31 3.79 -5.80 6.48
C ARG A 31 2.96 -4.50 6.46
N VAL A 32 3.54 -3.38 6.90
CA VAL A 32 2.85 -2.07 6.89
C VAL A 32 2.65 -1.60 5.46
N VAL A 33 3.66 -1.75 4.61
CA VAL A 33 3.60 -1.40 3.19
C VAL A 33 2.54 -2.23 2.46
N GLU A 34 2.59 -3.56 2.63
CA GLU A 34 1.63 -4.48 2.02
C GLU A 34 0.19 -4.24 2.53
N GLN A 35 0.02 -3.94 3.83
CA GLN A 35 -1.28 -3.59 4.39
C GLN A 35 -1.84 -2.30 3.76
N THR A 36 -1.01 -1.28 3.57
CA THR A 36 -1.40 -0.03 2.90
C THR A 36 -1.87 -0.29 1.47
N TYR A 37 -1.10 -1.08 0.70
CA TYR A 37 -1.52 -1.47 -0.65
C TYR A 37 -2.80 -2.31 -0.65
N GLY A 38 -2.97 -3.20 0.32
CA GLY A 38 -4.21 -3.96 0.51
C GLY A 38 -5.43 -3.07 0.74
N THR A 39 -5.30 -2.05 1.58
CA THR A 39 -6.35 -1.04 1.80
C THR A 39 -6.64 -0.25 0.52
N MET A 40 -5.61 0.24 -0.17
CA MET A 40 -5.81 1.01 -1.42
C MET A 40 -6.46 0.16 -2.51
N SER A 41 -6.21 -1.15 -2.52
CA SER A 41 -6.82 -2.10 -3.47
C SER A 41 -8.32 -2.22 -3.38
N LEU A 42 -8.93 -1.84 -2.25
CA LEU A 42 -10.38 -1.76 -2.11
C LEU A 42 -10.99 -0.59 -2.90
N HIS A 43 -10.17 0.39 -3.28
CA HIS A 43 -10.59 1.57 -4.01
C HIS A 43 -10.21 1.41 -5.49
N ARG A 44 -11.16 1.01 -6.34
CA ARG A 44 -10.93 0.76 -7.78
C ARG A 44 -10.16 1.90 -8.47
N ARG A 45 -10.47 3.14 -8.09
CA ARG A 45 -9.83 4.38 -8.55
C ARG A 45 -8.31 4.44 -8.25
N LEU A 46 -7.81 3.78 -7.20
CA LEU A 46 -6.38 3.76 -6.87
C LEU A 46 -5.60 2.61 -7.55
N VAL A 47 -6.28 1.62 -8.14
CA VAL A 47 -5.61 0.40 -8.65
C VAL A 47 -5.90 0.10 -10.12
N ARG A 48 -7.06 0.53 -10.64
CA ARG A 48 -7.49 0.23 -12.02
C ARG A 48 -7.76 1.47 -12.86
N ASP A 49 -8.25 2.55 -12.23
CA ASP A 49 -8.61 3.78 -12.93
C ASP A 49 -7.74 4.95 -12.45
N TYR A 50 -6.46 4.92 -12.80
CA TYR A 50 -5.51 5.98 -12.45
C TYR A 50 -5.96 7.34 -13.00
N GLU A 51 -5.86 8.39 -12.18
CA GLU A 51 -6.12 9.75 -12.67
C GLU A 51 -4.96 10.21 -13.53
N HIS A 52 -5.27 11.04 -14.53
CA HIS A 52 -4.24 11.74 -15.28
C HIS A 52 -3.50 12.76 -14.41
N ASP A 53 -4.22 13.47 -13.55
CA ASP A 53 -3.66 14.46 -12.63
C ASP A 53 -3.23 13.81 -11.30
N PRO A 54 -1.94 13.90 -10.92
CA PRO A 54 -1.44 13.40 -9.64
C PRO A 54 -2.18 13.95 -8.42
N ALA A 55 -2.61 15.22 -8.42
CA ALA A 55 -3.31 15.83 -7.29
C ALA A 55 -4.67 15.14 -7.02
N SER A 56 -5.34 14.72 -8.09
CA SER A 56 -6.57 13.95 -7.99
C SER A 56 -6.32 12.54 -7.40
N SER A 57 -5.20 11.90 -7.77
CA SER A 57 -4.80 10.62 -7.18
C SER A 57 -4.45 10.77 -5.69
N GLU A 58 -3.76 11.85 -5.31
CA GLU A 58 -3.40 12.14 -3.93
C GLU A 58 -4.64 12.31 -3.04
N SER A 59 -5.63 13.07 -3.51
CA SER A 59 -6.93 13.24 -2.81
C SER A 59 -7.64 11.90 -2.55
N ARG A 60 -7.59 10.97 -3.51
CA ARG A 60 -8.14 9.63 -3.35
C ARG A 60 -7.38 8.82 -2.28
N VAL A 61 -6.05 8.99 -2.16
CA VAL A 61 -5.25 8.35 -1.10
C VAL A 61 -5.65 8.88 0.28
N TYR A 62 -5.79 10.20 0.44
CA TYR A 62 -6.25 10.79 1.70
C TYR A 62 -7.65 10.29 2.09
N SER A 63 -8.55 10.19 1.11
CA SER A 63 -9.90 9.66 1.33
C SER A 63 -9.86 8.21 1.83
N ALA A 64 -9.05 7.34 1.21
CA ALA A 64 -8.88 5.95 1.63
C ALA A 64 -8.29 5.83 3.06
N MET A 65 -7.30 6.67 3.40
CA MET A 65 -6.73 6.69 4.75
C MET A 65 -7.69 7.26 5.79
N THR A 66 -8.55 8.20 5.42
CA THR A 66 -9.60 8.75 6.29
C THR A 66 -10.62 7.67 6.67
N ASP A 67 -11.04 6.84 5.71
CA ASP A 67 -11.91 5.68 5.99
C ASP A 67 -11.26 4.70 6.97
N VAL A 68 -9.97 4.38 6.79
CA VAL A 68 -9.22 3.55 7.75
C VAL A 68 -9.21 4.16 9.15
N MET A 69 -8.89 5.45 9.27
CA MET A 69 -8.84 6.13 10.56
C MET A 69 -10.22 6.19 11.22
N THR A 70 -11.27 6.45 10.43
CA THR A 70 -12.66 6.46 10.91
C THR A 70 -13.04 5.10 11.48
N ARG A 71 -12.78 4.00 10.76
CA ARG A 71 -13.05 2.63 11.24
C ARG A 71 -12.30 2.28 12.51
N ARG A 72 -11.05 2.74 12.65
CA ARG A 72 -10.25 2.55 13.88
C ARG A 72 -10.86 3.30 15.07
N LEU A 73 -11.35 4.52 14.85
CA LEU A 73 -11.98 5.32 15.89
C LEU A 73 -13.35 4.76 16.32
N THR A 74 -14.13 4.24 15.37
CA THR A 74 -15.47 3.69 15.65
C THR A 74 -15.44 2.23 16.08
N GLY A 75 -14.29 1.55 16.01
CA GLY A 75 -14.18 0.11 16.22
C GLY A 75 -14.90 -0.72 15.13
N THR A 76 -15.27 -0.11 14.00
CA THR A 76 -15.99 -0.79 12.93
C THR A 76 -15.04 -1.75 12.20
N SER A 77 -15.24 -3.04 12.38
CA SER A 77 -14.57 -4.06 11.58
C SER A 77 -15.26 -4.18 10.21
N THR A 78 -14.47 -4.34 9.15
CA THR A 78 -15.00 -4.76 7.85
C THR A 78 -15.71 -6.11 8.06
N PRO A 79 -16.97 -6.28 7.59
CA PRO A 79 -17.66 -7.55 7.64
C PRO A 79 -16.79 -8.61 6.97
N THR A 80 -16.47 -9.67 7.70
CA THR A 80 -15.73 -10.80 7.13
C THR A 80 -16.72 -11.92 6.81
N TRP A 81 -16.40 -12.78 5.86
CA TRP A 81 -17.22 -13.97 5.58
C TRP A 81 -17.35 -14.91 6.79
N ARG A 82 -16.49 -14.75 7.82
CA ARG A 82 -16.53 -15.51 9.07
C ARG A 82 -17.59 -15.01 10.06
N SER A 83 -18.14 -13.83 9.82
CA SER A 83 -19.19 -13.21 10.63
C SER A 83 -20.55 -13.20 9.91
N ALA A 84 -20.67 -13.99 8.83
CA ALA A 84 -21.91 -14.22 8.08
C ALA A 84 -22.58 -15.53 8.54
#